data_AF-I0IC79-F1
#
_entry.id   AF-I0IC79-F1
#
_cell.length_a   1.000
_cell.length_b   1.000
_cell.length_c   1.000
_cell.angle_alpha   90.00
_cell.angle_beta   90.00
_cell.angle_gamma   90.00
#
_symmetry.space_group_name_H-M   'P 1'
#
loop_
_entity.id
_entity.type
_entity.pdbx_description
1 polymer ?
#
loop_
_entity_poly.entity_id
_entity_poly.type
_entity_poly.pdbx_seq_one_letter_code
_entity_poly.pdbx_strand_id
1 'polypeptide(L)'
;MKRPSAFRSLASFRSLCCVCTTAAAAAAATAPAPADASPEPGINIYHVGVDAGATIGFGPYKGLVNPNENRLTLFLSHTFTDTPTSNHYHRIGSYAYTGGPADPQPGFSGNNRLPEPYQQDDGLSLLPGSGVFAGKMVSGLGPAAFPGDEIEEEYGDLTVRPIDQLLPFDGRLADPDDPRGQPFHPGHYLVNASGGVYKTPIAGTTVGLRLTELSEGLGVFDASGNELFTGVGEVLTLGDSADWSFSPVFAAEGDATPGTAFSATFELTDLSATPTYGDSAAFSVDFVAVPEPTAALALALAGVGLLGRRRRHG
;
A
#
# COMPACT_ATOMS: atom_id res chain seq x y z
N MET A 1 -67.91 37.27 -43.64
CA MET A 1 -67.92 36.10 -44.55
C MET A 1 -66.52 35.85 -45.07
N LYS A 2 -66.08 34.58 -45.07
CA LYS A 2 -64.97 33.97 -45.83
C LYS A 2 -63.48 34.36 -45.51
N ARG A 3 -62.81 33.39 -44.87
CA ARG A 3 -61.45 32.80 -45.10
C ARG A 3 -60.88 32.93 -46.55
N PRO A 4 -59.63 32.50 -46.88
CA PRO A 4 -58.33 32.40 -46.16
C PRO A 4 -57.08 32.69 -47.08
N SER A 5 -55.89 32.21 -46.63
CA SER A 5 -54.66 31.79 -47.39
C SER A 5 -53.75 32.90 -47.96
N ALA A 6 -52.45 33.02 -47.67
CA ALA A 6 -51.29 32.12 -47.49
C ALA A 6 -50.36 32.10 -48.73
N PHE A 7 -49.05 32.20 -48.44
CA PHE A 7 -47.85 31.78 -49.22
C PHE A 7 -47.13 32.72 -50.22
N ARG A 8 -45.88 33.04 -49.81
CA ARG A 8 -44.56 32.89 -50.49
C ARG A 8 -44.24 33.51 -51.85
N SER A 9 -43.11 34.25 -51.88
CA SER A 9 -41.95 34.17 -52.82
C SER A 9 -41.20 35.51 -52.75
N LEU A 10 -39.89 35.68 -52.95
CA LEU A 10 -38.79 34.88 -53.47
C LEU A 10 -37.53 35.72 -53.16
N ALA A 11 -36.48 35.15 -52.56
CA ALA A 11 -35.13 35.71 -52.69
C ALA A 11 -34.10 34.61 -52.42
N SER A 12 -33.59 34.08 -53.53
CA SER A 12 -32.49 33.14 -53.63
C SER A 12 -31.17 33.80 -53.22
N PHE A 13 -30.41 33.19 -52.30
CA PHE A 13 -28.98 33.41 -52.21
C PHE A 13 -28.20 32.09 -52.18
N ARG A 14 -27.52 31.93 -53.31
CA ARG A 14 -26.35 31.13 -53.68
C ARG A 14 -25.69 30.27 -52.59
N SER A 15 -25.66 28.99 -52.95
CA SER A 15 -24.69 27.96 -52.56
C SER A 15 -23.24 28.48 -52.58
N LEU A 16 -22.57 28.43 -51.43
CA LEU A 16 -21.12 28.28 -51.33
C LEU A 16 -20.85 26.98 -50.59
N CYS A 17 -20.40 25.97 -51.33
CA CYS A 17 -19.94 24.70 -50.81
C CYS A 17 -18.57 24.95 -50.17
N CYS A 18 -18.54 25.15 -48.85
CA CYS A 18 -17.31 25.23 -48.08
C CYS A 18 -16.87 23.81 -47.73
N VAL A 19 -15.89 23.28 -48.47
CA VAL A 19 -15.21 22.03 -48.14
C VAL A 19 -14.34 22.30 -46.91
N CYS A 20 -14.85 21.95 -45.73
CA CYS A 20 -14.05 21.86 -44.51
C CYS A 20 -13.21 20.57 -44.59
N THR A 21 -11.96 20.68 -45.03
CA THR A 21 -10.95 19.65 -44.86
C THR A 21 -10.62 19.53 -43.36
N THR A 22 -11.26 18.57 -42.69
CA THR A 22 -10.84 18.13 -41.36
C THR A 22 -9.53 17.36 -41.51
N ALA A 23 -8.40 18.02 -41.23
CA ALA A 23 -7.13 17.32 -41.01
C ALA A 23 -7.25 16.54 -39.68
N ALA A 24 -7.58 15.26 -39.78
CA ALA A 24 -7.42 14.33 -38.67
C ALA A 24 -5.92 14.09 -38.49
N ALA A 25 -5.32 14.76 -37.51
CA ALA A 25 -4.00 14.38 -37.03
C ALA A 25 -4.15 12.99 -36.38
N ALA A 26 -3.77 11.95 -37.11
CA ALA A 26 -3.59 10.63 -36.56
C ALA A 26 -2.40 10.71 -35.59
N ALA A 27 -2.68 10.97 -34.32
CA ALA A 27 -1.72 10.71 -33.26
C ALA A 27 -1.46 9.20 -33.29
N ALA A 28 -0.27 8.82 -33.77
CA ALA A 28 0.21 7.47 -33.61
C ALA A 28 0.27 7.22 -32.09
N ALA A 29 -0.69 6.44 -31.60
CA ALA A 29 -0.62 5.89 -30.26
C ALA A 29 0.60 4.97 -30.26
N THR A 30 1.74 5.47 -29.76
CA THR A 30 2.77 4.60 -29.22
C THR A 30 2.07 3.73 -28.19
N ALA A 31 1.99 2.43 -28.48
CA ALA A 31 1.55 1.48 -27.47
C ALA A 31 2.43 1.72 -26.23
N PRO A 32 1.85 1.87 -25.03
CA PRO A 32 2.66 1.87 -23.82
C PRO A 32 3.53 0.62 -23.85
N ALA A 33 4.80 0.77 -23.46
CA ALA A 33 5.64 -0.37 -23.14
C ALA A 33 4.84 -1.32 -22.24
N PRO A 34 5.01 -2.65 -22.36
CA PRO A 34 4.33 -3.57 -21.46
C PRO A 34 4.62 -3.10 -20.03
N ALA A 35 3.55 -2.88 -19.28
CA ALA A 35 3.64 -2.65 -17.84
C ALA A 35 4.58 -3.71 -17.28
N ASP A 36 5.60 -3.29 -16.53
CA ASP A 36 6.41 -4.19 -15.74
C ASP A 36 5.47 -5.18 -15.09
N ALA A 37 5.78 -6.48 -15.20
CA ALA A 37 4.98 -7.50 -14.58
C ALA A 37 4.83 -7.09 -13.12
N SER A 38 3.60 -6.69 -12.75
CA SER A 38 3.28 -6.28 -11.40
C SER A 38 3.88 -7.33 -10.48
N PRO A 39 4.66 -6.95 -9.46
CA PRO A 39 5.27 -7.91 -8.55
C PRO A 39 4.21 -8.94 -8.15
N GLU A 40 4.56 -10.23 -8.19
CA GLU A 40 3.59 -11.32 -8.05
C GLU A 40 2.67 -11.02 -6.85
N PRO A 41 1.33 -10.99 -7.04
CA PRO A 41 0.40 -10.61 -5.99
C PRO A 41 0.67 -11.39 -4.71
N GLY A 42 0.87 -10.67 -3.60
CA GLY A 42 1.12 -11.25 -2.29
C GLY A 42 2.59 -11.46 -1.92
N ILE A 43 3.56 -11.04 -2.76
CA ILE A 43 4.97 -10.97 -2.35
C ILE A 43 5.34 -9.58 -1.81
N ASN A 44 4.81 -8.50 -2.40
CA ASN A 44 5.06 -7.11 -1.94
C ASN A 44 3.99 -6.64 -0.96
N ILE A 45 3.90 -7.35 0.16
CA ILE A 45 2.96 -7.05 1.23
C ILE A 45 3.61 -7.27 2.59
N TYR A 46 2.83 -7.04 3.63
CA TYR A 46 3.24 -7.32 4.99
C TYR A 46 3.08 -8.80 5.33
N HIS A 47 4.05 -9.30 6.09
CA HIS A 47 4.05 -10.68 6.57
C HIS A 47 4.28 -10.72 8.08
N VAL A 48 3.62 -11.66 8.75
CA VAL A 48 3.91 -12.03 10.14
C VAL A 48 4.73 -13.31 10.14
N GLY A 49 5.87 -13.29 10.81
CA GLY A 49 6.70 -14.48 11.03
C GLY A 49 7.49 -14.36 12.32
N VAL A 50 8.54 -15.17 12.44
CA VAL A 50 9.40 -15.22 13.63
C VAL A 50 10.85 -14.98 13.23
N ASP A 51 11.56 -14.16 14.01
CA ASP A 51 13.02 -14.07 13.92
C ASP A 51 13.66 -15.22 14.68
N ALA A 52 14.23 -16.19 13.96
CA ALA A 52 14.92 -17.35 14.55
C ALA A 52 16.44 -17.16 14.63
N GLY A 53 16.96 -15.96 14.33
CA GLY A 53 18.40 -15.68 14.44
C GLY A 53 18.82 -15.52 15.89
N ALA A 54 19.62 -16.44 16.43
CA ALA A 54 20.08 -16.37 17.83
C ALA A 54 21.00 -15.17 18.14
N THR A 55 21.74 -14.69 17.14
CA THR A 55 22.65 -13.54 17.30
C THR A 55 22.48 -12.54 16.17
N ILE A 56 22.82 -11.29 16.44
CA ILE A 56 22.82 -10.23 15.44
C ILE A 56 23.95 -10.49 14.44
N GLY A 57 23.61 -10.67 13.17
CA GLY A 57 24.57 -11.02 12.11
C GLY A 57 25.41 -9.85 11.56
N PHE A 58 24.97 -8.61 11.79
CA PHE A 58 25.54 -7.41 11.15
C PHE A 58 25.55 -6.18 12.05
N GLY A 59 26.22 -5.11 11.61
CA GLY A 59 26.21 -3.83 12.29
C GLY A 59 27.04 -3.79 13.59
N PRO A 60 26.89 -2.72 14.39
CA PRO A 60 27.73 -2.46 15.56
C PRO A 60 27.48 -3.44 16.71
N TYR A 61 26.31 -4.09 16.75
CA TYR A 61 25.92 -5.08 17.77
C TYR A 61 26.15 -6.53 17.32
N LYS A 62 26.92 -6.75 16.25
CA LYS A 62 27.19 -8.07 15.70
C LYS A 62 27.74 -9.03 16.77
N GLY A 63 27.17 -10.23 16.84
CA GLY A 63 27.57 -11.28 17.78
C GLY A 63 26.90 -11.19 19.16
N LEU A 64 26.14 -10.11 19.44
CA LEU A 64 25.27 -10.07 20.60
C LEU A 64 24.02 -10.93 20.37
N VAL A 65 23.37 -11.34 21.48
CA VAL A 65 22.07 -12.03 21.45
C VAL A 65 21.05 -11.20 20.69
N ASN A 66 20.26 -11.82 19.83
CA ASN A 66 19.20 -11.10 19.13
C ASN A 66 18.01 -10.88 20.08
N PRO A 67 17.62 -9.62 20.38
CA PRO A 67 16.47 -9.39 21.25
C PRO A 67 15.13 -9.81 20.63
N ASN A 68 15.12 -10.12 19.33
CA ASN A 68 13.95 -10.60 18.59
C ASN A 68 13.89 -12.12 18.44
N GLU A 69 14.90 -12.87 18.91
CA GLU A 69 14.90 -14.33 18.80
C GLU A 69 13.61 -14.92 19.40
N ASN A 70 12.92 -15.75 18.63
CA ASN A 70 11.64 -16.40 18.98
C ASN A 70 10.51 -15.41 19.33
N ARG A 71 10.46 -14.26 18.66
CA ARG A 71 9.34 -13.31 18.75
C ARG A 71 8.61 -13.18 17.42
N LEU A 72 7.30 -12.95 17.50
CA LEU A 72 6.52 -12.50 16.36
C LEU A 72 7.07 -11.16 15.85
N THR A 73 7.13 -11.00 14.53
CA THR A 73 7.67 -9.80 13.88
C THR A 73 6.84 -9.49 12.64
N LEU A 74 6.55 -8.20 12.45
CA LEU A 74 5.99 -7.70 11.19
C LEU A 74 7.12 -7.45 10.20
N PHE A 75 7.01 -8.04 9.02
CA PHE A 75 7.95 -7.89 7.93
C PHE A 75 7.26 -7.17 6.77
N LEU A 76 7.77 -6.02 6.36
CA LEU A 76 7.49 -5.49 5.03
C LEU A 76 8.42 -6.20 4.04
N SER A 77 7.83 -6.82 3.02
CA SER A 77 8.59 -7.48 1.97
C SER A 77 8.97 -6.47 0.90
N HIS A 78 10.27 -6.23 0.75
CA HIS A 78 10.80 -5.35 -0.27
C HIS A 78 11.35 -6.20 -1.41
N THR A 79 10.69 -6.16 -2.57
CA THR A 79 11.19 -6.86 -3.76
C THR A 79 11.49 -5.96 -4.93
N PHE A 80 12.54 -6.36 -5.63
CA PHE A 80 13.02 -5.79 -6.86
C PHE A 80 12.79 -6.82 -7.95
N THR A 81 11.96 -6.47 -8.92
CA THR A 81 11.74 -7.31 -10.09
C THR A 81 13.03 -7.46 -10.88
N ASP A 82 13.77 -6.39 -11.16
CA ASP A 82 14.98 -6.46 -12.00
C ASP A 82 16.20 -7.09 -11.30
N THR A 83 16.25 -6.99 -9.98
CA THR A 83 17.39 -7.44 -9.16
C THR A 83 16.91 -8.29 -7.99
N PRO A 84 16.29 -9.45 -8.23
CA PRO A 84 15.63 -10.21 -7.16
C PRO A 84 16.60 -10.71 -6.08
N THR A 85 17.90 -10.78 -6.36
CA THR A 85 18.95 -11.03 -5.36
C THR A 85 19.04 -9.96 -4.26
N SER A 86 18.47 -8.77 -4.50
CA SER A 86 18.38 -7.67 -3.54
C SER A 86 17.09 -7.71 -2.70
N ASN A 87 16.19 -8.66 -2.96
CA ASN A 87 14.97 -8.81 -2.18
C ASN A 87 15.30 -9.07 -0.71
N HIS A 88 14.61 -8.36 0.18
CA HIS A 88 14.83 -8.48 1.61
C HIS A 88 13.60 -8.05 2.39
N TYR A 89 13.66 -8.26 3.71
CA TYR A 89 12.62 -7.83 4.62
C TYR A 89 13.06 -6.59 5.38
N HIS A 90 12.13 -5.67 5.53
CA HIS A 90 12.22 -4.63 6.54
C HIS A 90 11.45 -5.12 7.77
N ARG A 91 12.12 -5.17 8.92
CA ARG A 91 11.48 -5.49 10.19
C ARG A 91 10.87 -4.23 10.76
N ILE A 92 9.57 -4.29 11.03
CA ILE A 92 8.78 -3.18 11.55
C ILE A 92 8.37 -3.52 12.98
N GLY A 93 8.64 -2.63 13.94
CA GLY A 93 8.30 -2.87 15.35
C GLY A 93 9.10 -4.03 15.96
N SER A 94 10.42 -4.01 15.77
CA SER A 94 11.34 -4.97 16.39
C SER A 94 12.05 -4.36 17.60
N TYR A 95 12.47 -5.20 18.55
CA TYR A 95 13.42 -4.78 19.59
C TYR A 95 14.80 -4.52 18.98
N ALA A 96 15.58 -3.65 19.62
CA ALA A 96 16.95 -3.36 19.22
C ALA A 96 17.82 -3.11 20.45
N TYR A 97 19.13 -2.99 20.23
CA TYR A 97 20.01 -2.38 21.22
C TYR A 97 20.17 -0.89 20.93
N THR A 98 20.34 -0.13 22.01
CA THR A 98 20.73 1.27 22.02
C THR A 98 22.03 1.42 22.82
N GLY A 99 22.61 2.62 22.83
CA GLY A 99 23.88 2.87 23.51
C GLY A 99 25.10 2.33 22.77
N GLY A 100 26.26 2.35 23.43
CA GLY A 100 27.52 1.90 22.82
C GLY A 100 27.58 0.36 22.73
N PRO A 101 28.25 -0.23 21.72
CA PRO A 101 28.37 -1.69 21.59
C PRO A 101 29.06 -2.40 22.77
N ALA A 102 29.87 -1.68 23.53
CA ALA A 102 30.52 -2.18 24.75
C ALA A 102 29.60 -2.16 25.99
N ASP A 103 28.49 -1.44 25.91
CA ASP A 103 27.47 -1.34 26.96
C ASP A 103 26.07 -1.24 26.32
N PRO A 104 25.63 -2.32 25.63
CA PRO A 104 24.39 -2.33 24.89
C PRO A 104 23.19 -2.33 25.84
N GLN A 105 22.24 -1.43 25.60
CA GLN A 105 21.02 -1.31 26.39
C GLN A 105 19.83 -1.78 25.56
N PRO A 106 18.99 -2.72 26.03
CA PRO A 106 17.78 -3.11 25.33
C PRO A 106 16.89 -1.89 25.07
N GLY A 107 16.27 -1.84 23.90
CA GLY A 107 15.36 -0.79 23.51
C GLY A 107 14.51 -1.20 22.31
N PHE A 108 13.93 -0.20 21.66
CA PHE A 108 13.12 -0.39 20.46
C PHE A 108 13.90 0.01 19.22
N SER A 109 13.63 -0.68 18.11
CA SER A 109 14.12 -0.26 16.81
C SER A 109 13.59 1.14 16.49
N GLY A 110 14.42 1.97 15.85
CA GLY A 110 13.95 3.21 15.25
C GLY A 110 13.04 2.96 14.03
N ASN A 111 12.97 1.72 13.54
CA ASN A 111 12.08 1.31 12.47
C ASN A 111 10.80 0.69 13.03
N ASN A 112 9.89 1.53 13.50
CA ASN A 112 8.65 1.14 14.17
C ASN A 112 7.42 1.86 13.61
N ARG A 113 7.53 2.46 12.43
CA ARG A 113 6.46 3.23 11.80
C ARG A 113 6.37 2.90 10.31
N LEU A 114 5.17 3.05 9.76
CA LEU A 114 4.85 2.88 8.35
C LEU A 114 4.13 4.16 7.86
N PRO A 115 4.61 4.85 6.81
CA PRO A 115 5.87 4.60 6.08
C PRO A 115 7.10 4.68 6.99
N GLU A 116 8.20 4.06 6.57
CA GLU A 116 9.39 3.99 7.42
C GLU A 116 10.03 5.37 7.61
N PRO A 117 10.55 5.70 8.82
CA PRO A 117 11.00 7.06 9.12
C PRO A 117 12.09 7.65 8.20
N TYR A 118 12.86 6.81 7.52
CA TYR A 118 13.88 7.29 6.58
C TYR A 118 13.29 7.93 5.32
N GLN A 119 12.04 7.57 4.97
CA GLN A 119 11.30 8.15 3.86
C GLN A 119 10.95 9.62 4.10
N GLN A 120 10.88 10.05 5.37
CA GLN A 120 10.52 11.42 5.76
C GLN A 120 9.14 11.84 5.22
N ASP A 121 8.24 10.87 5.09
CA ASP A 121 6.87 11.06 4.66
C ASP A 121 5.92 11.34 5.85
N ASP A 122 4.81 12.03 5.59
CA ASP A 122 3.83 12.44 6.59
C ASP A 122 2.79 11.33 6.90
N GLY A 123 2.77 10.24 6.14
CA GLY A 123 1.90 9.09 6.33
C GLY A 123 1.17 8.69 5.05
N LEU A 124 0.60 7.48 5.03
CA LEU A 124 -0.19 7.01 3.89
C LEU A 124 -1.46 7.84 3.68
N SER A 125 -1.83 8.07 2.44
CA SER A 125 -2.99 8.89 2.10
C SER A 125 -4.30 8.23 2.52
N LEU A 126 -5.11 8.96 3.28
CA LEU A 126 -6.55 8.69 3.40
C LEU A 126 -7.28 9.44 2.29
N LEU A 127 -7.90 8.69 1.40
CA LEU A 127 -8.59 9.17 0.20
C LEU A 127 -10.10 8.99 0.30
N PRO A 128 -10.92 9.76 -0.43
CA PRO A 128 -12.37 9.63 -0.37
C PRO A 128 -12.87 8.20 -0.62
N GLY A 129 -13.58 7.65 0.35
CA GLY A 129 -14.19 6.34 0.30
C GLY A 129 -15.45 6.30 -0.56
N SER A 130 -15.83 5.09 -0.96
CA SER A 130 -17.06 4.83 -1.71
C SER A 130 -17.82 3.64 -1.11
N GLY A 131 -19.05 3.40 -1.56
CA GLY A 131 -19.86 2.28 -1.09
C GLY A 131 -20.14 2.36 0.41
N VAL A 132 -19.74 1.32 1.16
CA VAL A 132 -19.90 1.27 2.63
C VAL A 132 -19.08 2.34 3.36
N PHE A 133 -18.06 2.90 2.71
CA PHE A 133 -17.22 3.98 3.22
C PHE A 133 -17.55 5.35 2.60
N ALA A 134 -18.73 5.52 1.98
CA ALA A 134 -19.13 6.82 1.44
C ALA A 134 -19.18 7.88 2.54
N GLY A 135 -18.51 9.02 2.32
CA GLY A 135 -18.39 10.10 3.31
C GLY A 135 -17.28 9.88 4.36
N LYS A 136 -16.37 8.93 4.13
CA LYS A 136 -15.14 8.73 4.91
C LYS A 136 -13.91 8.99 4.05
N MET A 137 -12.77 9.26 4.69
CA MET A 137 -11.44 9.16 4.07
C MET A 137 -10.85 7.80 4.45
N VAL A 138 -10.40 7.00 3.49
CA VAL A 138 -9.95 5.62 3.68
C VAL A 138 -8.55 5.36 3.13
N SER A 139 -7.83 4.47 3.81
CA SER A 139 -6.52 3.94 3.38
C SER A 139 -6.64 2.90 2.25
N GLY A 140 -5.50 2.50 1.67
CA GLY A 140 -5.41 1.41 0.68
C GLY A 140 -5.78 1.80 -0.74
N LEU A 141 -6.15 3.07 -0.99
CA LEU A 141 -6.45 3.59 -2.32
C LEU A 141 -5.26 4.30 -2.97
N GLY A 142 -4.24 4.63 -2.19
CA GLY A 142 -3.04 5.35 -2.60
C GLY A 142 -2.35 4.77 -3.85
N PRO A 143 -1.99 3.48 -3.89
CA PRO A 143 -1.30 2.90 -5.04
C PRO A 143 -2.04 3.11 -6.37
N ALA A 144 -3.38 3.08 -6.35
CA ALA A 144 -4.18 3.29 -7.55
C ALA A 144 -4.40 4.78 -7.87
N ALA A 145 -4.49 5.63 -6.84
CA ALA A 145 -4.77 7.06 -6.98
C ALA A 145 -3.53 7.88 -7.36
N PHE A 146 -2.35 7.44 -6.92
CA PHE A 146 -1.08 8.11 -7.08
C PHE A 146 -0.05 7.19 -7.76
N PRO A 147 -0.30 6.76 -9.01
CA PRO A 147 0.69 5.96 -9.74
C PRO A 147 1.98 6.76 -9.93
N GLY A 148 3.11 6.18 -9.54
CA GLY A 148 4.43 6.81 -9.49
C GLY A 148 4.79 7.46 -8.16
N ASP A 149 3.91 7.41 -7.16
CA ASP A 149 4.29 7.69 -5.78
C ASP A 149 4.83 6.40 -5.15
N GLU A 150 6.17 6.31 -5.05
CA GLU A 150 6.86 5.11 -4.57
C GLU A 150 6.43 4.74 -3.14
N ILE A 151 6.05 5.71 -2.30
CA ILE A 151 5.61 5.44 -0.93
C ILE A 151 4.24 4.75 -0.94
N GLU A 152 3.30 5.28 -1.71
CA GLU A 152 1.98 4.66 -1.82
C GLU A 152 2.06 3.29 -2.49
N GLU A 153 2.92 3.11 -3.47
CA GLU A 153 3.13 1.83 -4.15
C GLU A 153 3.80 0.78 -3.25
N GLU A 154 4.76 1.17 -2.40
CA GLU A 154 5.49 0.24 -1.54
C GLU A 154 4.73 -0.11 -0.25
N TYR A 155 4.04 0.87 0.35
CA TYR A 155 3.44 0.74 1.68
C TYR A 155 1.90 0.72 1.67
N GLY A 156 1.25 1.08 0.55
CA GLY A 156 -0.20 1.27 0.50
C GLY A 156 -1.03 -0.02 0.50
N ASP A 157 -0.45 -1.18 0.14
CA ASP A 157 -1.12 -2.49 0.31
C ASP A 157 -0.96 -3.00 1.74
N LEU A 158 -1.88 -2.58 2.60
CA LEU A 158 -1.93 -2.94 4.03
C LEU A 158 -2.31 -4.41 4.30
N THR A 159 -2.36 -5.26 3.29
CA THR A 159 -2.60 -6.68 3.45
C THR A 159 -1.47 -7.33 4.25
N VAL A 160 -1.84 -8.07 5.31
CA VAL A 160 -0.96 -8.83 6.16
C VAL A 160 -1.25 -10.31 6.01
N ARG A 161 -0.20 -11.13 5.86
CA ARG A 161 -0.30 -12.60 5.72
C ARG A 161 0.74 -13.33 6.56
N PRO A 162 0.60 -14.63 6.84
CA PRO A 162 1.65 -15.38 7.51
C PRO A 162 2.84 -15.62 6.56
N ILE A 163 4.06 -15.66 7.11
CA ILE A 163 5.30 -15.95 6.36
C ILE A 163 5.22 -17.30 5.63
N ASP A 164 4.41 -18.22 6.13
CA ASP A 164 4.12 -19.52 5.54
C ASP A 164 3.68 -19.43 4.07
N GLN A 165 3.02 -18.34 3.66
CA GLN A 165 2.62 -18.13 2.25
C GLN A 165 3.81 -17.91 1.31
N LEU A 166 4.96 -17.49 1.85
CA LEU A 166 6.17 -17.31 1.05
C LEU A 166 7.04 -18.57 0.96
N LEU A 167 6.91 -19.49 1.92
CA LEU A 167 7.74 -20.70 1.98
C LEU A 167 7.67 -21.58 0.72
N PRO A 168 6.54 -21.69 -0.01
CA PRO A 168 6.48 -22.41 -1.29
C PRO A 168 7.40 -21.84 -2.39
N PHE A 169 7.89 -20.61 -2.27
CA PHE A 169 8.84 -20.03 -3.21
C PHE A 169 10.29 -20.48 -2.95
N ASP A 170 10.58 -21.10 -1.81
CA ASP A 170 11.94 -21.57 -1.52
C ASP A 170 12.37 -22.70 -2.48
N GLY A 171 13.42 -22.44 -3.26
CA GLY A 171 13.93 -23.36 -4.27
C GLY A 171 13.11 -23.37 -5.55
N ARG A 172 12.08 -22.52 -5.67
CA ARG A 172 11.29 -22.39 -6.88
C ARG A 172 12.15 -21.77 -7.98
N LEU A 173 12.27 -22.48 -9.10
CA LEU A 173 12.95 -21.99 -10.30
C LEU A 173 12.23 -20.76 -10.85
N ALA A 174 12.98 -19.87 -11.49
CA ALA A 174 12.39 -18.76 -12.23
C ALA A 174 11.47 -19.28 -13.35
N ASP A 175 10.61 -18.39 -13.83
CA ASP A 175 9.85 -18.65 -15.06
C ASP A 175 10.85 -18.92 -16.21
N PRO A 176 10.69 -20.00 -17.01
CA PRO A 176 11.53 -20.23 -18.19
C PRO A 176 11.57 -19.04 -19.16
N ASP A 177 10.51 -18.23 -19.18
CA ASP A 177 10.39 -17.02 -20.01
C ASP A 177 10.83 -15.75 -19.27
N ASP A 178 11.43 -15.86 -18.09
CA ASP A 178 11.94 -14.72 -17.33
C ASP A 178 13.06 -14.00 -18.11
N PRO A 179 12.82 -12.77 -18.60
CA PRO A 179 13.79 -12.03 -19.41
C PRO A 179 15.05 -11.64 -18.62
N ARG A 180 15.03 -11.75 -17.29
CA ARG A 180 16.14 -11.42 -16.39
C ARG A 180 17.19 -12.54 -16.34
N GLY A 181 16.85 -13.76 -16.79
CA GLY A 181 17.76 -14.91 -16.79
C GLY A 181 18.18 -15.38 -15.40
N GLN A 182 17.36 -15.10 -14.37
CA GLN A 182 17.63 -15.52 -13.00
C GLN A 182 17.34 -17.02 -12.83
N PRO A 183 18.11 -17.75 -12.00
CA PRO A 183 17.86 -19.18 -11.79
C PRO A 183 16.63 -19.47 -10.93
N PHE A 184 16.21 -18.51 -10.09
CA PHE A 184 15.14 -18.69 -9.12
C PHE A 184 14.09 -17.59 -9.16
N HIS A 185 12.92 -17.92 -8.64
CA HIS A 185 11.81 -17.00 -8.46
C HIS A 185 12.18 -15.86 -7.47
N PRO A 186 11.72 -14.61 -7.65
CA PRO A 186 11.96 -13.51 -6.70
C PRO A 186 11.65 -13.86 -5.23
N GLY A 187 10.57 -14.63 -5.00
CA GLY A 187 10.22 -15.13 -3.67
C GLY A 187 11.27 -16.04 -3.03
N HIS A 188 12.05 -16.81 -3.81
CA HIS A 188 13.15 -17.62 -3.28
C HIS A 188 14.23 -16.74 -2.63
N TYR A 189 14.60 -15.64 -3.29
CA TYR A 189 15.60 -14.73 -2.76
C TYR A 189 15.08 -14.01 -1.52
N LEU A 190 13.81 -13.60 -1.52
CA LEU A 190 13.17 -12.97 -0.38
C LEU A 190 13.19 -13.88 0.86
N VAL A 191 12.69 -15.12 0.77
CA VAL A 191 12.66 -16.04 1.94
C VAL A 191 14.04 -16.46 2.43
N ASN A 192 15.07 -16.42 1.57
CA ASN A 192 16.45 -16.70 1.96
C ASN A 192 17.24 -15.44 2.33
N ALA A 193 16.62 -14.26 2.31
CA ALA A 193 17.22 -13.04 2.83
C ALA A 193 17.65 -13.22 4.29
N SER A 194 18.68 -12.48 4.71
CA SER A 194 19.26 -12.58 6.05
C SER A 194 19.72 -14.01 6.44
N GLY A 195 20.04 -14.86 5.46
CA GLY A 195 20.45 -16.24 5.71
C GLY A 195 19.28 -17.19 6.03
N GLY A 196 18.05 -16.79 5.74
CA GLY A 196 16.85 -17.62 5.93
C GLY A 196 16.38 -17.71 7.38
N VAL A 197 16.77 -16.76 8.24
CA VAL A 197 16.39 -16.74 9.67
C VAL A 197 14.91 -16.49 9.91
N TYR A 198 14.15 -16.08 8.89
CA TYR A 198 12.70 -15.83 8.98
C TYR A 198 11.85 -16.97 8.41
N LYS A 199 12.47 -18.09 8.03
CA LYS A 199 11.77 -19.23 7.41
C LYS A 199 11.03 -20.13 8.40
N THR A 200 11.06 -19.80 9.68
CA THR A 200 10.33 -20.54 10.70
C THR A 200 8.84 -20.44 10.45
N PRO A 201 8.16 -21.55 10.13
CA PRO A 201 6.71 -21.54 9.93
C PRO A 201 6.01 -21.12 11.22
N ILE A 202 4.91 -20.38 11.09
CA ILE A 202 4.03 -20.05 12.22
C ILE A 202 2.73 -20.86 12.19
N ALA A 203 2.63 -21.87 11.31
CA ALA A 203 1.55 -22.84 11.32
C ALA A 203 1.34 -23.45 12.72
N GLY A 204 0.11 -23.36 13.22
CA GLY A 204 -0.27 -23.85 14.56
C GLY A 204 -0.14 -22.81 15.67
N THR A 205 0.34 -21.61 15.36
CA THR A 205 0.28 -20.45 16.25
C THR A 205 -0.97 -19.64 15.97
N THR A 206 -1.74 -19.31 17.01
CA THR A 206 -2.82 -18.34 16.92
C THR A 206 -2.25 -16.93 17.05
N VAL A 207 -2.19 -16.19 15.95
CA VAL A 207 -1.64 -14.82 15.95
C VAL A 207 -2.74 -13.82 16.29
N GLY A 208 -2.47 -12.99 17.29
CA GLY A 208 -3.27 -11.82 17.64
C GLY A 208 -2.60 -10.52 17.22
N LEU A 209 -3.42 -9.52 16.93
CA LEU A 209 -3.03 -8.12 16.73
C LEU A 209 -3.68 -7.28 17.83
N ARG A 210 -2.87 -6.78 18.77
CA ARG A 210 -3.33 -5.91 19.85
C ARG A 210 -3.25 -4.45 19.40
N LEU A 211 -4.34 -3.70 19.51
CA LEU A 211 -4.33 -2.25 19.33
C LEU A 211 -3.83 -1.58 20.62
N THR A 212 -2.72 -0.87 20.57
CA THR A 212 -2.11 -0.24 21.76
C THR A 212 -2.30 1.27 21.79
N GLU A 213 -2.45 1.93 20.64
CA GLU A 213 -2.79 3.35 20.53
C GLU A 213 -3.62 3.59 19.26
N LEU A 214 -4.53 4.56 19.30
CA LEU A 214 -5.35 4.95 18.15
C LEU A 214 -5.63 6.45 18.21
N SER A 215 -5.41 7.13 17.09
CA SER A 215 -5.71 8.57 16.95
C SER A 215 -7.21 8.83 17.04
N GLU A 216 -7.59 9.94 17.67
CA GLU A 216 -8.99 10.36 17.73
C GLU A 216 -9.55 10.56 16.31
N GLY A 217 -10.74 10.01 16.06
CA GLY A 217 -11.40 10.10 14.76
C GLY A 217 -10.90 9.10 13.70
N LEU A 218 -9.90 8.27 14.01
CA LEU A 218 -9.49 7.14 13.17
C LEU A 218 -10.18 5.85 13.66
N GLY A 219 -10.77 5.09 12.75
CA GLY A 219 -11.25 3.73 13.00
C GLY A 219 -10.56 2.71 12.11
N VAL A 220 -10.65 1.44 12.50
CA VAL A 220 -10.08 0.30 11.77
C VAL A 220 -11.20 -0.67 11.42
N PHE A 221 -11.38 -0.96 10.14
CA PHE A 221 -12.54 -1.67 9.61
C PHE A 221 -12.14 -2.85 8.70
N ASP A 222 -13.05 -3.79 8.50
CA ASP A 222 -12.95 -4.75 7.40
C ASP A 222 -13.48 -4.13 6.09
N ALA A 223 -13.32 -4.85 4.96
CA ALA A 223 -13.79 -4.39 3.66
C ALA A 223 -15.33 -4.24 3.55
N SER A 224 -16.09 -4.81 4.49
CA SER A 224 -17.54 -4.67 4.57
C SER A 224 -17.98 -3.47 5.41
N GLY A 225 -17.03 -2.74 6.01
CA GLY A 225 -17.29 -1.60 6.89
C GLY A 225 -17.60 -1.99 8.33
N ASN A 226 -17.36 -3.24 8.74
CA ASN A 226 -17.47 -3.62 10.15
C ASN A 226 -16.23 -3.15 10.90
N GLU A 227 -16.43 -2.54 12.06
CA GLU A 227 -15.34 -2.11 12.93
C GLU A 227 -14.62 -3.33 13.53
N LEU A 228 -13.29 -3.34 13.44
CA LEU A 228 -12.42 -4.43 13.88
C LEU A 228 -11.95 -4.27 15.33
N PHE A 229 -11.91 -3.03 15.82
CA PHE A 229 -11.49 -2.69 17.17
C PHE A 229 -12.42 -1.62 17.73
N THR A 230 -12.99 -1.89 18.91
CA THR A 230 -13.88 -0.97 19.63
C THR A 230 -13.12 -0.05 20.60
N GLY A 231 -11.83 -0.34 20.85
CA GLY A 231 -10.97 0.51 21.67
C GLY A 231 -9.55 -0.03 21.87
N VAL A 232 -8.70 0.83 22.43
CA VAL A 232 -7.32 0.48 22.79
C VAL A 232 -7.28 -0.62 23.85
N GLY A 233 -6.37 -1.57 23.67
CA GLY A 233 -6.18 -2.76 24.51
C GLY A 233 -6.88 -4.01 23.98
N GLU A 234 -7.76 -3.87 22.99
CA GLU A 234 -8.42 -4.99 22.34
C GLU A 234 -7.43 -5.78 21.46
N VAL A 235 -7.67 -7.09 21.35
CA VAL A 235 -6.87 -8.01 20.54
C VAL A 235 -7.76 -8.68 19.50
N LEU A 236 -7.44 -8.47 18.24
CA LEU A 236 -8.05 -9.17 17.11
C LEU A 236 -7.28 -10.45 16.80
N THR A 237 -7.96 -11.58 16.64
CA THR A 237 -7.31 -12.80 16.14
C THR A 237 -7.17 -12.71 14.61
N LEU A 238 -5.95 -12.78 14.09
CA LEU A 238 -5.68 -12.76 12.65
C LEU A 238 -5.90 -14.14 12.01
N GLY A 239 -5.51 -15.20 12.70
CA GLY A 239 -5.67 -16.58 12.27
C GLY A 239 -4.89 -17.58 13.13
N ASP A 240 -5.15 -18.87 12.94
CA ASP A 240 -4.58 -19.99 13.71
C ASP A 240 -3.79 -21.00 12.84
N SER A 241 -3.50 -20.63 11.59
CA SER A 241 -2.88 -21.51 10.60
C SER A 241 -1.91 -20.77 9.67
N ALA A 242 -1.34 -21.51 8.70
CA ALA A 242 -0.52 -20.99 7.62
C ALA A 242 -1.32 -20.22 6.53
N ASP A 243 -2.65 -20.17 6.63
CA ASP A 243 -3.52 -19.70 5.56
C ASP A 243 -4.58 -18.71 6.07
N TRP A 244 -4.12 -17.49 6.36
CA TRP A 244 -4.99 -16.35 6.65
C TRP A 244 -4.51 -15.12 5.88
N SER A 245 -5.41 -14.15 5.71
CA SER A 245 -5.12 -12.85 5.12
C SER A 245 -5.93 -11.80 5.85
N PHE A 246 -5.27 -10.73 6.26
CA PHE A 246 -5.88 -9.62 6.97
C PHE A 246 -5.65 -8.33 6.18
N SER A 247 -6.73 -7.71 5.70
CA SER A 247 -6.67 -6.49 4.90
C SER A 247 -7.54 -5.42 5.56
N PRO A 248 -7.01 -4.69 6.56
CA PRO A 248 -7.76 -3.65 7.25
C PRO A 248 -7.96 -2.43 6.37
N VAL A 249 -9.06 -1.71 6.61
CA VAL A 249 -9.31 -0.38 6.09
C VAL A 249 -9.30 0.59 7.26
N PHE A 250 -8.30 1.46 7.31
CA PHE A 250 -8.30 2.61 8.20
C PHE A 250 -9.15 3.71 7.61
N ALA A 251 -10.06 4.29 8.41
CA ALA A 251 -10.97 5.32 7.94
C ALA A 251 -11.14 6.45 8.97
N ALA A 252 -11.20 7.68 8.47
CA ALA A 252 -11.55 8.89 9.21
C ALA A 252 -12.81 9.54 8.62
N GLU A 253 -13.39 10.52 9.32
CA GLU A 253 -14.51 11.29 8.77
C GLU A 253 -14.14 12.01 7.47
N GLY A 254 -15.07 12.05 6.51
CA GLY A 254 -14.85 12.65 5.18
C GLY A 254 -14.62 14.16 5.20
N ASP A 255 -14.91 14.82 6.31
CA ASP A 255 -14.63 16.24 6.54
C ASP A 255 -13.34 16.49 7.34
N ALA A 256 -12.50 15.45 7.53
CA ALA A 256 -11.17 15.59 8.10
C ALA A 256 -10.39 16.69 7.35
N THR A 257 -9.78 17.60 8.11
CA THR A 257 -9.04 18.72 7.52
C THR A 257 -7.84 18.17 6.74
N PRO A 258 -7.62 18.56 5.48
CA PRO A 258 -6.45 18.11 4.72
C PRO A 258 -5.14 18.39 5.47
N GLY A 259 -4.24 17.40 5.48
CA GLY A 259 -3.00 17.42 6.26
C GLY A 259 -3.17 16.99 7.71
N THR A 260 -4.36 16.57 8.14
CA THR A 260 -4.54 15.98 9.47
C THR A 260 -3.86 14.61 9.51
N ALA A 261 -2.93 14.46 10.44
CA ALA A 261 -2.21 13.21 10.66
C ALA A 261 -3.00 12.29 11.61
N PHE A 262 -3.02 11.01 11.27
CA PHE A 262 -3.58 9.94 12.09
C PHE A 262 -2.55 8.82 12.23
N SER A 263 -2.71 8.02 13.27
CA SER A 263 -1.85 6.88 13.55
C SER A 263 -2.61 5.81 14.32
N ALA A 264 -2.28 4.55 14.06
CA ALA A 264 -2.71 3.40 14.83
C ALA A 264 -1.48 2.55 15.18
N THR A 265 -1.30 2.25 16.47
CA THR A 265 -0.15 1.47 16.98
C THR A 265 -0.61 0.09 17.42
N PHE A 266 0.16 -0.92 17.06
CA PHE A 266 -0.16 -2.32 17.32
C PHE A 266 1.03 -3.12 17.89
N GLU A 267 0.72 -4.25 18.51
CA GLU A 267 1.65 -5.32 18.86
C GLU A 267 1.12 -6.67 18.34
N LEU A 268 2.00 -7.53 17.83
CA LEU A 268 1.68 -8.92 17.53
C LEU A 268 1.83 -9.75 18.80
N THR A 269 0.89 -10.66 19.04
CA THR A 269 0.88 -11.51 20.23
C THR A 269 0.53 -12.95 19.89
N ASP A 270 1.13 -13.90 20.61
CA ASP A 270 0.83 -15.33 20.47
C ASP A 270 -0.34 -15.69 21.41
N LEU A 271 -1.51 -15.91 20.81
CA LEU A 271 -2.76 -16.27 21.49
C LEU A 271 -2.98 -17.78 21.62
N SER A 272 -1.99 -18.59 21.26
CA SER A 272 -2.09 -20.05 21.36
C SER A 272 -2.36 -20.46 22.81
N ALA A 273 -3.03 -21.59 23.02
CA ALA A 273 -3.29 -22.11 24.37
C ALA A 273 -2.01 -22.35 25.18
N THR A 274 -0.88 -22.55 24.51
CA THR A 274 0.45 -22.59 25.09
C THR A 274 1.36 -21.71 24.22
N PRO A 275 1.48 -20.41 24.53
CA PRO A 275 2.27 -19.48 23.72
C PRO A 275 3.73 -19.94 23.61
N THR A 276 4.23 -19.99 22.39
CA THR A 276 5.60 -20.38 22.07
C THR A 276 6.48 -19.21 21.67
N TYR A 277 5.87 -18.13 21.17
CA TYR A 277 6.58 -16.94 20.71
C TYR A 277 6.32 -15.76 21.63
N GLY A 278 7.33 -14.91 21.77
CA GLY A 278 7.17 -13.62 22.45
C GLY A 278 6.45 -12.60 21.57
N ASP A 279 5.83 -11.61 22.21
CA ASP A 279 5.22 -10.47 21.53
C ASP A 279 6.25 -9.68 20.71
N SER A 280 5.79 -9.04 19.63
CA SER A 280 6.59 -8.06 18.89
C SER A 280 6.81 -6.80 19.74
N ALA A 281 7.73 -5.93 19.33
CA ALA A 281 7.64 -4.54 19.78
C ALA A 281 6.48 -3.83 19.07
N ALA A 282 6.08 -2.69 19.61
CA ALA A 282 5.02 -1.88 19.02
C ALA A 282 5.44 -1.32 17.65
N PHE A 283 4.51 -1.29 16.71
CA PHE A 283 4.64 -0.60 15.43
C PHE A 283 3.42 0.26 15.12
N SER A 284 3.63 1.37 14.43
CA SER A 284 2.57 2.29 14.04
C SER A 284 2.37 2.29 12.53
N VAL A 285 1.12 2.45 12.10
CA VAL A 285 0.77 2.83 10.72
C VAL A 285 0.23 4.24 10.76
N ASP A 286 0.91 5.13 10.04
CA ASP A 286 0.64 6.56 10.01
C ASP A 286 -0.08 6.93 8.71
N PHE A 287 -0.97 7.89 8.81
CA PHE A 287 -1.84 8.32 7.74
C PHE A 287 -1.97 9.84 7.71
N VAL A 288 -2.28 10.38 6.53
CA VAL A 288 -2.61 11.78 6.34
C VAL A 288 -3.88 11.93 5.51
N ALA A 289 -4.82 12.76 5.97
CA ALA A 289 -5.99 13.10 5.16
C ALA A 289 -5.55 13.95 3.97
N VAL A 290 -5.76 13.46 2.75
CA VAL A 290 -5.46 14.23 1.53
C VAL A 290 -6.73 14.87 0.97
N PRO A 291 -6.63 16.03 0.29
CA PRO A 291 -7.78 16.65 -0.34
C PRO A 291 -8.44 15.68 -1.33
N GLU A 292 -9.78 15.69 -1.43
CA GLU A 292 -10.42 15.08 -2.59
C GLU A 292 -9.80 15.66 -3.87
N PRO A 293 -9.42 14.84 -4.88
CA PRO A 293 -9.03 15.34 -6.18
C PRO A 293 -10.24 15.97 -6.89
N THR A 294 -10.68 17.12 -6.40
CA THR A 294 -11.86 17.85 -6.86
C THR A 294 -11.44 18.84 -7.94
N ALA A 295 -11.85 18.54 -9.18
CA ALA A 295 -12.18 19.53 -10.21
C ALA A 295 -11.10 20.48 -10.76
N ALA A 296 -9.86 20.52 -10.25
CA ALA A 296 -8.80 21.35 -10.85
C ALA A 296 -8.51 20.94 -12.32
N LEU A 297 -8.54 19.64 -12.62
CA LEU A 297 -8.46 19.14 -14.00
C LEU A 297 -9.70 19.48 -14.84
N ALA A 298 -10.90 19.43 -14.26
CA ALA A 298 -12.15 19.72 -14.97
C ALA A 298 -12.29 21.22 -15.33
N LEU A 299 -11.83 22.12 -14.45
CA LEU A 299 -11.77 23.56 -14.71
C LEU A 299 -10.64 23.94 -15.69
N ALA A 300 -9.49 23.26 -15.64
CA ALA A 300 -8.42 23.46 -16.63
C ALA A 300 -8.86 23.06 -18.04
N LEU A 301 -9.60 21.95 -18.20
CA LEU A 301 -10.13 21.50 -19.49
C LEU A 301 -11.30 22.38 -19.99
N ALA A 302 -12.18 22.85 -19.10
CA ALA A 302 -13.25 23.78 -19.47
C ALA A 302 -12.70 25.17 -19.87
N GLY A 303 -11.62 25.65 -19.24
CA GLY A 303 -10.98 26.92 -19.54
C GLY A 303 -10.31 26.96 -20.92
N VAL A 304 -9.64 25.87 -21.33
CA VAL A 304 -9.02 25.76 -22.66
C VAL A 304 -10.08 25.68 -23.77
N GLY A 305 -11.20 24.99 -23.52
CA GLY A 305 -12.33 24.91 -24.47
C GLY A 305 -13.01 26.25 -24.75
N LEU A 306 -13.09 27.15 -23.76
CA LEU A 306 -13.71 28.47 -23.92
C LEU A 306 -12.78 29.51 -24.59
N LEU A 307 -11.46 29.41 -24.39
CA LEU A 307 -10.49 30.28 -25.07
C LEU A 307 -10.30 29.91 -26.55
N GLY A 308 -10.42 28.62 -26.90
CA GLY A 308 -10.39 28.16 -28.30
C GLY A 308 -11.58 28.63 -29.14
N ARG A 309 -12.74 28.87 -28.50
CA ARG A 309 -13.97 29.28 -29.21
C ARG A 309 -14.05 30.79 -29.47
N ARG A 310 -13.26 31.61 -28.76
CA ARG A 310 -13.26 33.08 -28.90
C ARG A 310 -12.34 33.62 -30.01
N ARG A 311 -11.44 32.80 -30.57
CA ARG A 311 -10.53 33.19 -31.67
C ARG A 311 -11.07 32.93 -33.09
N ARG A 312 -12.31 32.45 -33.24
CA ARG A 312 -12.90 32.09 -34.55
C ARG A 312 -13.99 33.06 -35.07
N HIS A 313 -14.17 34.21 -34.44
CA HIS A 313 -15.16 35.22 -34.86
C HIS A 313 -14.60 36.67 -34.92
N GLY A 314 -13.31 36.82 -35.22
CA GLY A 314 -12.70 38.11 -35.58
C GLY A 314 -12.26 38.10 -37.03
#